data_AF-A0A536GDV7-F1
#
_entry.id   AF-A0A536GDV7-F1
#
_cell.length_a   1.000
_cell.length_b   1.000
_cell.length_c   1.000
_cell.angle_alpha   90.00
_cell.angle_beta   90.00
_cell.angle_gamma   90.00
#
_symmetry.space_group_name_H-M   'P 1'
#
loop_
_entity.id
_entity.type
_entity.pdbx_description
1 polymer ?
#
loop_
_entity_poly.entity_id
_entity_poly.type
_entity_poly.pdbx_seq_one_letter_code
_entity_poly.pdbx_strand_id
1 'polypeptide(L)'
;MVIFGATGDLSGRKLLPALYNLAKQRSLPAGFAVVGAAMSDVTDDAFRKLASDKIHQFSRTKPIDDRVLEAFLSSLSYVKV
;
A
#
# COMPACT_ATOMS: atom_id res chain seq x y z
N MET A 1 -9.46 -4.13 4.22
CA MET A 1 -9.71 -4.32 2.77
C MET A 1 -8.75 -5.38 2.24
N VAL A 2 -9.17 -6.25 1.32
CA VAL A 2 -8.30 -7.25 0.69
C VAL A 2 -8.06 -6.87 -0.76
N ILE A 3 -6.80 -6.90 -1.22
CA ILE A 3 -6.42 -6.66 -2.63
C ILE A 3 -5.97 -7.99 -3.23
N PHE A 4 -6.77 -8.58 -4.11
CA PHE A 4 -6.34 -9.72 -4.91
C PHE A 4 -5.45 -9.25 -6.07
N GLY A 5 -4.37 -9.98 -6.34
CA GLY A 5 -3.34 -9.53 -7.28
C GLY A 5 -2.57 -8.32 -6.75
N ALA A 6 -2.30 -8.28 -5.44
CA ALA A 6 -1.64 -7.14 -4.78
C ALA A 6 -0.25 -6.81 -5.33
N THR A 7 0.44 -7.78 -5.94
CA THR A 7 1.75 -7.59 -6.58
C THR A 7 1.66 -7.17 -8.06
N GLY A 8 0.44 -7.09 -8.62
CA GLY A 8 0.20 -6.73 -10.02
C GLY A 8 0.42 -5.25 -10.34
N ASP A 9 0.53 -4.94 -11.63
CA ASP A 9 0.84 -3.59 -12.12
C ASP A 9 -0.24 -2.56 -11.74
N LEU A 10 -1.52 -2.91 -11.85
CA LEU A 10 -2.62 -2.01 -11.48
C LEU A 10 -2.59 -1.64 -9.99
N SER A 11 -2.35 -2.65 -9.13
CA SER A 11 -2.24 -2.47 -7.68
C SER A 11 -1.12 -1.49 -7.34
N GLY A 12 0.08 -1.68 -7.93
CA GLY A 12 1.22 -0.80 -7.74
C GLY A 12 1.02 0.61 -8.32
N ARG A 13 0.49 0.73 -9.53
CA ARG A 13 0.41 2.03 -10.22
C ARG A 13 -0.77 2.90 -9.78
N LYS A 14 -1.84 2.30 -9.25
CA LYS A 14 -3.09 3.00 -8.97
C LYS A 14 -3.57 2.78 -7.55
N LEU A 15 -3.78 1.54 -7.13
CA LEU A 15 -4.45 1.26 -5.85
C LEU A 15 -3.61 1.68 -4.64
N LEU A 16 -2.36 1.23 -4.54
CA LEU A 16 -1.48 1.57 -3.41
C LEU A 16 -1.24 3.09 -3.31
N PRO A 17 -0.92 3.82 -4.41
CA PRO A 17 -0.86 5.28 -4.37
C PRO A 17 -2.17 5.97 -3.97
N ALA A 18 -3.32 5.47 -4.44
CA ALA A 18 -4.61 6.05 -4.10
C ALA A 18 -4.96 5.86 -2.61
N LEU A 19 -4.68 4.69 -2.04
CA LEU A 19 -4.90 4.40 -0.62
C LEU A 19 -4.00 5.26 0.27
N TYR A 20 -2.73 5.42 -0.08
CA TYR A 20 -1.85 6.36 0.60
C TYR A 20 -2.39 7.80 0.53
N ASN A 21 -2.91 8.23 -0.62
CA ASN A 21 -3.49 9.58 -0.74
C ASN A 21 -4.73 9.75 0.16
N LEU A 22 -5.57 8.73 0.27
CA LEU A 22 -6.71 8.72 1.21
C LEU A 22 -6.24 8.74 2.66
N ALA A 23 -5.19 7.99 3.01
CA ALA A 23 -4.57 8.04 4.34
C ALA A 23 -4.07 9.45 4.67
N LYS A 24 -3.36 10.09 3.72
CA LYS A 24 -2.86 11.47 3.87
C LYS A 24 -3.99 12.49 4.05
N GLN A 25 -5.11 12.30 3.36
CA GLN A 25 -6.30 13.14 3.49
C GLN A 25 -7.12 12.84 4.76
N ARG A 26 -6.71 11.86 5.57
CA ARG A 26 -7.46 11.36 6.74
C ARG A 26 -8.88 10.89 6.38
N SER A 27 -9.05 10.39 5.15
CA SER A 27 -10.32 9.90 4.60
C SER A 27 -10.53 8.40 4.84
N LEU A 28 -9.53 7.70 5.39
CA LEU A 28 -9.66 6.30 5.80
C LEU A 28 -10.21 6.23 7.23
N PRO A 29 -11.10 5.27 7.54
CA PRO A 29 -11.53 5.02 8.91
C PRO A 29 -10.37 4.70 9.85
N ALA A 30 -10.55 4.97 11.15
CA ALA A 30 -9.60 4.53 12.17
C ALA A 30 -9.48 2.99 12.16
N GLY A 31 -8.25 2.48 12.27
CA GLY A 31 -7.98 1.04 12.23
C GLY A 31 -8.11 0.40 10.85
N PHE A 32 -8.19 1.20 9.77
CA PHE A 32 -8.20 0.65 8.41
C PHE A 32 -6.91 -0.12 8.12
N ALA A 33 -7.05 -1.38 7.70
CA ALA A 33 -5.95 -2.25 7.33
C ALA A 33 -6.13 -2.81 5.92
N VAL A 34 -5.01 -3.11 5.26
CA VAL A 34 -4.97 -3.68 3.91
C VAL A 34 -4.23 -5.02 3.94
N VAL A 35 -4.89 -6.06 3.42
CA VAL A 35 -4.27 -7.36 3.21
C VAL A 35 -4.05 -7.55 1.71
N GLY A 36 -2.80 -7.67 1.29
CA GLY A 36 -2.45 -8.06 -0.07
C GLY A 36 -2.51 -9.57 -0.24
N ALA A 37 -3.15 -10.05 -1.30
CA ALA A 37 -3.22 -11.47 -1.63
C ALA A 37 -2.75 -11.70 -3.07
N ALA A 38 -1.69 -12.49 -3.28
CA ALA A 38 -1.30 -12.95 -4.61
C ALA A 38 -0.51 -14.27 -4.57
N MET A 39 -0.25 -14.86 -5.74
CA MET A 39 0.53 -16.10 -5.86
C MET A 39 2.04 -15.90 -5.66
N SER A 40 2.50 -14.64 -5.68
CA SER A 40 3.92 -14.31 -5.51
C SER A 40 4.40 -14.70 -4.12
N ASP A 41 5.59 -15.30 -4.04
CA ASP A 41 6.19 -15.65 -2.75
C ASP A 41 6.94 -14.43 -2.18
N VAL A 42 6.22 -13.60 -1.42
CA VAL A 42 6.77 -12.40 -0.78
C VAL A 42 6.36 -12.34 0.69
N THR A 43 7.26 -11.79 1.51
CA THR A 43 6.98 -11.51 2.92
C THR A 43 6.21 -10.20 3.09
N ASP A 44 5.63 -9.98 4.28
CA ASP A 44 5.02 -8.70 4.64
C ASP A 44 5.97 -7.52 4.42
N ASP A 45 7.23 -7.64 4.84
CA ASP A 45 8.23 -6.58 4.69
C ASP A 45 8.57 -6.33 3.22
N ALA A 46 8.67 -7.39 2.41
CA ALA A 46 8.88 -7.24 0.98
C ALA A 46 7.68 -6.57 0.30
N PHE A 47 6.45 -6.89 0.73
CA PHE A 47 5.24 -6.24 0.24
C PHE A 47 5.16 -4.77 0.65
N ARG A 48 5.49 -4.43 1.90
CA ARG A 48 5.56 -3.05 2.38
C ARG A 48 6.61 -2.25 1.62
N LYS A 49 7.79 -2.84 1.37
CA LYS A 49 8.82 -2.22 0.54
C LYS A 49 8.30 -1.96 -0.88
N LEU A 50 7.68 -2.96 -1.51
CA LEU A 50 7.07 -2.80 -2.83
C LEU A 50 6.02 -1.69 -2.83
N ALA A 51 5.15 -1.63 -1.82
CA ALA A 51 4.16 -0.57 -1.70
C ALA A 51 4.80 0.81 -1.57
N SER A 52 5.82 0.95 -0.72
CA SER A 52 6.60 2.18 -0.56
C SER A 52 7.19 2.64 -1.89
N ASP A 53 7.93 1.75 -2.58
CA ASP A 53 8.57 2.04 -3.87
C ASP A 53 7.54 2.51 -4.91
N LYS A 54 6.38 1.82 -4.99
CA LYS A 54 5.29 2.16 -5.90
C LYS A 54 4.60 3.48 -5.54
N ILE A 55 4.42 3.79 -4.27
CA ILE A 55 3.85 5.06 -3.80
C ILE A 55 4.79 6.22 -4.15
N HIS A 56 6.09 6.09 -3.88
CA HIS A 56 7.09 7.10 -4.26
C HIS A 56 7.12 7.32 -5.77
N GLN A 57 6.98 6.25 -6.55
CA GLN A 57 7.03 6.31 -8.01
C GLN A 57 5.75 6.91 -8.62
N PHE A 58 4.57 6.47 -8.18
CA PHE A 58 3.31 6.71 -8.88
C PHE A 58 2.33 7.63 -8.15
N SER A 59 2.58 7.99 -6.89
CA SER A 59 1.71 8.95 -6.22
C SER A 59 1.83 10.33 -6.86
N ARG A 60 0.66 10.92 -7.14
CA ARG A 60 0.53 12.29 -7.64
C ARG A 60 0.75 13.32 -6.54
N THR A 61 0.61 12.92 -5.27
CA THR A 61 0.73 13.83 -4.13
C THR A 61 2.17 13.83 -3.65
N LYS A 62 2.90 14.89 -4.01
CA LYS A 62 4.27 15.13 -3.57
C LYS A 62 4.36 16.43 -2.75
N PRO A 63 5.27 16.53 -1.76
CA PRO A 63 6.17 15.46 -1.31
C PRO A 63 5.41 14.33 -0.60
N ILE A 64 6.05 13.16 -0.57
CA ILE A 64 5.60 12.04 0.26
C ILE A 64 5.86 12.43 1.73
N ASP A 65 4.86 12.21 2.59
CA ASP A 65 4.97 12.47 4.01
C ASP A 65 5.35 11.16 4.70
N ASP A 66 6.58 11.11 5.21
CA ASP A 66 7.14 9.88 5.78
C ASP A 66 6.33 9.37 6.98
N ARG A 67 5.76 10.28 7.79
CA ARG A 67 4.94 9.86 8.95
C ARG A 67 3.66 9.18 8.51
N VAL A 68 3.01 9.73 7.48
CA VAL A 68 1.79 9.14 6.90
C VAL A 68 2.13 7.83 6.19
N LEU A 69 3.24 7.80 5.45
CA LEU A 69 3.67 6.62 4.73
C LEU A 69 3.96 5.46 5.70
N GLU A 70 4.79 5.69 6.72
CA GLU A 70 5.13 4.68 7.73
C GLU A 70 3.87 4.14 8.43
N ALA A 71 2.95 5.03 8.83
CA ALA A 71 1.68 4.62 9.43
C ALA A 71 0.84 3.76 8.47
N PHE A 72 0.78 4.14 7.19
CA PHE A 72 0.08 3.35 6.17
C PHE A 72 0.74 1.99 5.91
N LEU A 73 2.07 1.95 5.79
CA LEU A 73 2.83 0.70 5.62
C LEU A 73 2.67 -0.25 6.81
N SER A 74 2.57 0.28 8.03
CA SER A 74 2.31 -0.53 9.22
C SER A 74 0.94 -1.24 9.19
N SER A 75 -0.03 -0.67 8.45
CA SER A 75 -1.37 -1.23 8.27
C SER A 75 -1.47 -2.26 7.12
N LEU A 76 -0.37 -2.48 6.40
CA LEU A 76 -0.27 -3.45 5.31
C LEU A 76 0.25 -4.80 5.83
N SER A 77 -0.41 -5.86 5.38
CA SER A 77 -0.01 -7.27 5.53
C SER A 77 -0.15 -8.00 4.20
N TYR A 78 0.47 -9.16 4.06
CA TYR A 78 0.46 -9.96 2.85
C TYR A 78 0.18 -11.43 3.16
N VAL A 79 -0.60 -12.07 2.29
CA VAL A 79 -0.87 -13.50 2.33
C VAL A 79 -0.63 -14.07 0.94
N LYS A 80 0.25 -15.07 0.86
CA LYS A 80 0.36 -15.89 -0.34
C LYS A 80 -0.89 -16.76 -0.47
N VAL A 81 -1.54 -16.67 -1.63
CA VAL A 81 -2.73 -17.46 -2.00
C VAL A 81 -2.41 -18.48 -3.08
#